data_AF-A0A1I6V796-F1
#
_entry.id   AF-A0A1I6V796-F1
#
_cell.length_a   1.000
_cell.length_b   1.000
_cell.length_c   1.000
_cell.angle_alpha   90.00
_cell.angle_beta   90.00
_cell.angle_gamma   90.00
#
_symmetry.space_group_name_H-M   'P 1'
#
loop_
_entity.id
_entity.type
_entity.pdbx_description
1 polymer ?
#
loop_
_entity_poly.entity_id
_entity_poly.type
_entity_poly.pdbx_seq_one_letter_code
_entity_poly.pdbx_strand_id
1 'polypeptide(L)'
;MTDGDTTASQDDYEDRPGSGGLDVQLARELIERAQAEGVSLVGPGGLLAGVTRTVLQTALEAEMTEHLGYDKGDPAGRGAGNHRNGSSAKTVHTEVGPVPIEVPRDRRGEFEPQIVPKHARRIAGFDEAVISLYAKGLTTGEIQAHLAEIYQTEVSKDLISRITDQVVDELKIWQNRPLDRVYPVMLIDAIHVKIREGQVTNRPIYVVVGINCQGERDVLGLWVGTGGEGAKQWMSVLTELKNRGVADVLIACCDGLKGLPEAINEVWPLATVQECVVHLVRASLRYAARSHWGAITKALRTVYTAPTVEAAQDRFDEFEQTWGAKYPAIIRLWRSSWEQFTPFLAFPPDIRKIIYTTNAVESLNARFRQATRRRGHFPSEQAALKVLYLVIRTPQRNRSNVTGRTHGWKQALNTLVMFYGDRISLN
;
A
#
# COMPACT_ATOMS: atom_id res chain seq x y z
N MET A 1 -36.94 -27.72 42.50
CA MET A 1 -37.31 -28.99 41.85
C MET A 1 -37.72 -28.63 40.43
N THR A 2 -36.92 -28.81 39.40
CA THR A 2 -35.74 -29.64 39.20
C THR A 2 -34.80 -28.96 38.21
N ASP A 3 -33.51 -29.02 38.52
CA ASP A 3 -32.38 -28.58 37.72
C ASP A 3 -32.25 -29.35 36.41
N GLY A 4 -31.69 -28.70 35.39
CA GLY A 4 -31.35 -29.27 34.10
C GLY A 4 -30.08 -28.62 33.56
N ASP A 5 -28.98 -28.93 34.24
CA ASP A 5 -27.60 -28.59 33.91
C ASP A 5 -27.22 -29.19 32.54
N THR A 6 -26.77 -28.36 31.59
CA THR A 6 -26.22 -28.83 30.31
C THR A 6 -24.74 -28.49 30.28
N THR A 7 -23.95 -29.43 30.77
CA THR A 7 -22.49 -29.46 30.63
C THR A 7 -22.13 -29.59 29.14
N ALA A 8 -21.43 -28.58 28.61
CA ALA A 8 -20.80 -28.69 27.30
C ALA A 8 -19.60 -29.64 27.42
N SER A 9 -19.72 -30.82 26.82
CA SER A 9 -18.66 -31.81 26.67
C SER A 9 -17.49 -31.21 25.89
N GLN A 10 -16.32 -31.23 26.53
CA GLN A 10 -15.03 -31.25 25.86
C GLN A 10 -14.91 -32.52 25.01
N ASP A 11 -14.04 -32.45 24.01
CA ASP A 11 -13.65 -33.50 23.05
C ASP A 11 -14.48 -33.54 21.76
N ASP A 12 -13.90 -32.90 20.73
CA ASP A 12 -13.78 -33.44 19.37
C ASP A 12 -13.01 -32.42 18.49
N TYR A 13 -11.69 -32.40 18.65
CA TYR A 13 -10.78 -31.90 17.62
C TYR A 13 -10.09 -33.13 17.03
N GLU A 14 -10.75 -33.78 16.07
CA GLU A 14 -10.16 -34.88 15.31
C GLU A 14 -8.96 -34.38 14.49
N ASP A 15 -7.89 -35.14 14.69
CA ASP A 15 -6.54 -35.00 14.15
C ASP A 15 -6.51 -35.13 12.61
N ARG A 16 -5.97 -34.12 11.92
CA ARG A 16 -5.66 -34.21 10.49
C ARG A 16 -4.17 -34.52 10.34
N PRO A 17 -3.78 -35.68 9.80
CA PRO A 17 -2.37 -36.02 9.63
C PRO A 17 -1.84 -35.29 8.38
N GLY A 18 -1.18 -34.16 8.57
CA GLY A 18 -0.73 -33.38 7.42
C GLY A 18 -0.11 -32.02 7.69
N SER A 19 0.78 -31.90 8.68
CA SER A 19 1.87 -30.90 8.70
C SER A 19 2.76 -31.22 9.89
N GLY A 20 4.08 -31.26 9.71
CA GLY A 20 5.06 -31.54 10.78
C GLY A 20 5.06 -30.47 11.89
N GLY A 21 4.04 -30.50 12.73
CA GLY A 21 3.98 -29.75 13.98
C GLY A 21 4.78 -30.47 15.06
N LEU A 22 5.37 -29.71 15.98
CA LEU A 22 5.83 -30.26 17.25
C LEU A 22 4.69 -31.10 17.84
N ASP A 23 5.01 -32.31 18.30
CA ASP A 23 4.08 -33.15 19.04
C ASP A 23 3.42 -32.32 20.15
N VAL A 24 2.08 -32.26 20.13
CA VAL A 24 1.29 -31.48 21.09
C VAL A 24 1.58 -31.93 22.53
N GLN A 25 1.93 -33.20 22.70
CA GLN A 25 2.33 -33.76 23.99
C GLN A 25 3.70 -33.20 24.43
N LEU A 26 4.69 -33.19 23.53
CA LEU A 26 6.02 -32.61 23.80
C LEU A 26 5.93 -31.11 24.10
N ALA A 27 5.07 -30.37 23.40
CA ALA A 27 4.86 -28.95 23.65
C ALA A 27 4.26 -28.69 25.04
N ARG A 28 3.30 -29.52 25.48
CA ARG A 28 2.73 -29.43 26.83
C ARG A 28 3.76 -29.73 27.91
N GLU A 29 4.54 -30.80 27.75
CA GLU A 29 5.60 -31.18 28.71
C GLU A 29 6.65 -30.06 28.87
N LEU A 30 7.05 -29.40 27.79
CA LEU A 30 7.99 -28.28 27.83
C LEU A 30 7.43 -27.06 28.55
N ILE A 31 6.13 -26.76 28.38
CA ILE A 31 5.46 -25.66 29.07
C ILE A 31 5.32 -25.94 30.56
N GLU A 32 4.92 -27.16 30.93
CA GLU A 32 4.76 -27.56 32.33
C GLU A 32 6.09 -27.51 33.09
N ARG A 33 7.18 -28.00 32.48
CA ARG A 33 8.53 -27.89 33.05
C ARG A 33 8.99 -26.44 33.19
N ALA A 34 8.78 -25.62 32.18
CA ALA A 34 9.13 -24.19 32.24
C ALA A 34 8.36 -23.47 33.37
N GLN A 35 7.08 -23.78 33.56
CA GLN A 35 6.28 -23.24 34.67
C GLN A 35 6.79 -23.71 36.03
N ALA A 36 7.15 -24.99 36.16
CA ALA A 36 7.70 -25.55 37.40
C ALA A 36 9.05 -24.91 37.79
N GLU A 37 9.86 -24.53 36.80
CA GLU A 37 11.16 -23.87 36.98
C GLU A 37 11.06 -22.33 37.06
N GLY A 38 9.85 -21.76 36.93
CA GLY A 38 9.64 -20.31 36.94
C GLY A 38 10.17 -19.59 35.68
N VAL A 39 10.39 -20.31 34.59
CA VAL A 39 10.89 -19.80 33.32
C VAL A 39 9.72 -19.24 32.49
N SER A 40 9.85 -17.98 32.07
CA SER A 40 8.87 -17.34 31.18
C SER A 40 8.81 -18.04 29.82
N LEU A 41 7.62 -18.08 29.21
CA LEU A 41 7.44 -18.62 27.86
C LEU A 41 8.22 -17.81 26.80
N VAL A 42 8.26 -16.48 26.97
CA VAL A 42 8.86 -15.50 26.05
C VAL A 42 9.85 -14.58 26.78
N GLY A 43 10.72 -13.90 26.03
CA GLY A 43 11.70 -12.95 26.56
C GLY A 43 13.12 -13.52 26.74
N PRO A 44 14.09 -12.70 27.17
CA PRO A 44 15.49 -13.12 27.33
C PRO A 44 15.61 -14.26 28.36
N GLY A 45 16.02 -15.45 27.91
CA GLY A 45 16.12 -16.64 28.76
C GLY A 45 14.81 -17.44 28.91
N GLY A 46 13.74 -17.06 28.21
CA GLY A 46 12.49 -17.82 28.18
C GLY A 46 12.56 -19.09 27.35
N LEU A 47 11.58 -19.98 27.52
CA LEU A 47 11.51 -21.30 26.88
C LEU A 47 11.69 -21.22 25.35
N LEU A 48 10.94 -20.34 24.67
CA LEU A 48 11.02 -20.21 23.22
C LEU A 48 12.37 -19.68 22.73
N ALA A 49 13.01 -18.79 23.50
CA ALA A 49 14.36 -18.32 23.20
C ALA A 49 15.40 -19.45 23.37
N GLY A 50 15.21 -20.34 24.36
CA GLY A 50 16.03 -21.53 24.57
C GLY A 50 15.89 -22.57 23.45
N VAL A 51 14.66 -22.85 23.01
CA VAL A 51 14.40 -23.74 21.86
C VAL A 51 15.02 -23.15 20.60
N THR A 52 14.78 -21.87 20.32
CA THR A 52 15.36 -21.17 19.15
C THR A 52 16.89 -21.20 19.17
N ARG A 53 17.51 -20.98 20.34
CA ARG A 53 18.96 -21.11 20.53
C ARG A 53 19.46 -22.49 20.12
N THR A 54 18.80 -23.53 20.63
CA THR A 54 19.19 -24.92 20.41
C THR A 54 19.11 -25.28 18.93
N VAL A 55 18.02 -24.89 18.25
CA VAL A 55 17.86 -25.11 16.81
C VAL A 55 18.95 -24.40 16.01
N LEU A 56 19.19 -23.11 16.28
CA LEU A 56 20.22 -22.34 15.58
C LEU A 56 21.62 -22.91 15.79
N GLN A 57 21.98 -23.28 17.01
CA GLN A 57 23.31 -23.85 17.30
C GLN A 57 23.48 -25.24 16.69
N THR A 58 22.44 -26.08 16.72
CA THR A 58 22.49 -27.42 16.11
C THR A 58 22.70 -27.30 14.60
N ALA A 59 22.00 -26.38 13.96
CA ALA A 59 22.13 -26.19 12.52
C ALA A 59 23.50 -25.59 12.12
N LEU A 60 24.04 -24.66 12.93
CA LEU A 60 25.41 -24.14 12.74
C LEU A 60 26.49 -25.21 12.94
N GLU A 61 26.29 -26.14 13.89
CA GLU A 61 27.20 -27.28 14.09
C GLU A 61 27.16 -28.26 12.92
N ALA A 62 25.98 -28.47 12.32
CA ALA A 62 25.81 -29.26 11.11
C ALA A 62 26.50 -28.62 9.90
N GLU A 63 26.33 -27.30 9.68
CA GLU A 63 27.07 -26.56 8.65
C GLU A 63 28.59 -26.69 8.85
N MET A 64 29.08 -26.67 10.10
CA MET A 64 30.50 -26.85 10.40
C MET A 64 30.98 -28.28 10.12
N THR A 65 30.17 -29.30 10.38
CA THR A 65 30.50 -30.69 10.00
C THR A 65 30.61 -30.80 8.49
N GLU A 66 29.66 -30.22 7.75
CA GLU A 66 29.67 -30.23 6.29
C GLU A 66 30.89 -29.49 5.72
N HIS A 67 31.20 -28.29 6.25
CA HIS A 67 32.34 -27.49 5.84
C HIS A 67 33.69 -28.21 6.04
N LEU A 68 33.86 -28.91 7.17
CA LEU A 68 35.10 -29.63 7.49
C LEU A 68 35.14 -31.06 6.92
N GLY A 69 33.98 -31.62 6.55
CA GLY A 69 33.83 -32.98 6.06
C GLY A 69 33.91 -34.07 7.13
N TYR A 70 33.84 -33.71 8.42
CA TYR A 70 33.90 -34.66 9.53
C TYR A 70 33.26 -34.11 10.83
N ASP A 71 32.83 -35.02 11.70
CA ASP A 71 32.14 -34.69 12.94
C ASP A 71 33.07 -34.28 14.09
N LYS A 72 32.49 -33.63 15.10
CA LYS A 72 33.24 -33.21 16.30
C LYS A 72 33.81 -34.43 17.03
N GLY A 73 35.14 -34.53 17.04
CA GLY A 73 35.87 -35.62 17.71
C GLY A 73 36.14 -36.83 16.82
N ASP A 74 35.77 -36.77 15.53
CA ASP A 74 36.01 -37.85 14.58
C ASP A 74 37.52 -38.00 14.28
N PRO A 75 38.10 -39.22 14.38
CA PRO A 75 39.46 -39.52 13.95
C PRO A 75 39.77 -39.12 12.51
N ALA A 76 38.79 -39.08 11.61
CA ALA A 76 38.93 -38.64 10.22
C ALA A 76 39.46 -37.20 10.09
N GLY A 77 39.23 -36.36 11.12
CA GLY A 77 39.76 -35.00 11.18
C GLY A 77 41.25 -34.89 11.49
N ARG A 78 41.94 -35.98 11.84
CA ARG A 78 43.38 -35.96 12.16
C ARG A 78 44.19 -35.82 10.87
N GLY A 79 44.91 -34.71 10.72
CA GLY A 79 45.73 -34.45 9.53
C GLY A 79 44.98 -33.76 8.38
N ALA A 80 43.69 -33.41 8.55
CA ALA A 80 42.88 -32.71 7.54
C ALA A 80 43.28 -31.24 7.30
N GLY A 81 44.25 -30.71 8.06
CA GLY A 81 44.84 -29.38 7.85
C GLY A 81 44.02 -28.19 8.36
N ASN A 82 42.68 -28.27 8.37
CA ASN A 82 41.79 -27.34 9.08
C ASN A 82 41.02 -28.08 10.18
N HIS A 83 40.76 -27.41 11.30
CA HIS A 83 40.17 -28.04 12.49
C HIS A 83 39.19 -27.11 13.20
N ARG A 84 38.20 -27.69 13.89
CA ARG A 84 37.32 -26.97 14.82
C ARG A 84 38.16 -26.29 15.90
N ASN A 85 37.91 -25.00 16.16
CA ASN A 85 38.67 -24.16 17.08
C ASN A 85 37.74 -23.37 18.02
N GLY A 86 36.88 -24.11 18.72
CA GLY A 86 35.91 -23.57 19.67
C GLY A 86 34.78 -22.79 19.02
N SER A 87 34.16 -21.90 19.79
CA SER A 87 33.02 -21.09 19.37
C SER A 87 33.26 -19.60 19.65
N SER A 88 32.41 -18.73 19.10
CA SER A 88 32.34 -17.31 19.42
C SER A 88 30.92 -16.92 19.81
N ALA A 89 30.78 -16.18 20.92
CA ALA A 89 29.48 -15.70 21.38
C ALA A 89 28.93 -14.64 20.43
N LYS A 90 27.64 -14.77 20.10
CA LYS A 90 26.91 -13.84 19.24
C LYS A 90 25.46 -13.77 19.69
N THR A 91 24.93 -12.56 19.86
CA THR A 91 23.49 -12.39 20.11
C THR A 91 22.78 -12.12 18.79
N VAL A 92 21.82 -12.96 18.46
CA VAL A 92 20.95 -12.84 17.28
C VAL A 92 19.59 -12.32 17.74
N HIS A 93 19.10 -11.27 17.10
CA HIS A 93 17.78 -10.71 17.34
C HIS A 93 16.75 -11.49 16.52
N THR A 94 15.81 -12.14 17.22
CA THR A 94 14.78 -13.01 16.66
C THR A 94 13.39 -12.48 16.99
N GLU A 95 12.34 -13.05 16.41
CA GLU A 95 10.94 -12.72 16.72
C GLU A 95 10.57 -12.97 18.19
N VAL A 96 11.26 -13.91 18.87
CA VAL A 96 11.03 -14.25 20.28
C VAL A 96 11.96 -13.47 21.23
N GLY A 97 12.74 -12.51 20.70
CA GLY A 97 13.69 -11.67 21.44
C GLY A 97 15.16 -11.95 21.11
N PRO A 98 16.11 -11.33 21.84
CA PRO A 98 17.54 -11.57 21.68
C PRO A 98 17.91 -12.98 22.16
N VAL A 99 18.52 -13.76 21.27
CA VAL A 99 18.98 -15.12 21.53
C VAL A 99 20.51 -15.15 21.48
N PRO A 100 21.20 -15.33 22.62
CA PRO A 100 22.65 -15.53 22.61
C PRO A 100 22.94 -16.95 22.12
N ILE A 101 23.71 -17.04 21.04
CA ILE A 101 24.18 -18.28 20.43
C ILE A 101 25.71 -18.33 20.49
N GLU A 102 26.25 -19.53 20.47
CA GLU A 102 27.66 -19.76 20.18
C GLU A 102 27.80 -20.24 18.74
N VAL A 103 28.55 -19.49 17.94
CA VAL A 103 28.82 -19.83 16.53
C VAL A 103 30.14 -20.61 16.48
N PRO A 104 30.16 -21.83 15.91
CA PRO A 104 31.37 -22.63 15.81
C PRO A 104 32.39 -21.93 14.89
N ARG A 105 33.69 -22.16 15.16
CA ARG A 105 34.79 -21.61 14.38
C ARG A 105 35.74 -22.71 13.94
N ASP A 106 36.32 -22.53 12.77
CA ASP A 106 37.45 -23.32 12.29
C ASP A 106 38.78 -22.62 12.62
N ARG A 107 39.89 -23.32 12.46
CA ARG A 107 41.23 -22.85 12.83
C ARG A 107 41.76 -21.83 11.82
N ARG A 108 41.38 -21.97 10.54
CA ARG A 108 41.81 -21.09 9.45
C ARG A 108 40.92 -19.86 9.28
N GLY A 109 39.71 -19.87 9.86
CA GLY A 109 38.75 -18.77 9.76
C GLY A 109 37.97 -18.77 8.44
N GLU A 110 38.03 -19.87 7.69
CA GLU A 110 37.44 -20.06 6.36
C GLU A 110 35.94 -20.40 6.42
N PHE A 111 35.41 -20.79 7.59
CA PHE A 111 34.01 -21.14 7.74
C PHE A 111 33.09 -19.92 7.57
N GLU A 112 32.18 -19.96 6.59
CA GLU A 112 31.17 -18.93 6.34
C GLU A 112 29.75 -19.48 6.56
N PRO A 113 29.19 -19.34 7.79
CA PRO A 113 27.89 -19.90 8.11
C PRO A 113 26.78 -19.24 7.30
N GLN A 114 25.84 -20.03 6.78
CA GLN A 114 24.75 -19.55 5.92
C GLN A 114 23.53 -19.17 6.76
N ILE A 115 23.21 -19.96 7.80
CA ILE A 115 22.05 -19.72 8.68
C ILE A 115 22.21 -18.43 9.48
N VAL A 116 23.40 -18.17 10.02
CA VAL A 116 23.70 -16.91 10.72
C VAL A 116 25.00 -16.29 10.19
N PRO A 117 24.94 -15.52 9.08
CA PRO A 117 26.12 -14.97 8.42
C PRO A 117 27.05 -14.20 9.36
N LYS A 118 28.36 -14.20 9.07
CA LYS A 118 29.34 -13.40 9.83
C LYS A 118 28.85 -11.95 9.95
N HIS A 119 28.96 -11.40 11.15
CA HIS A 119 28.51 -10.03 11.51
C HIS A 119 26.99 -9.74 11.44
N ALA A 120 26.17 -10.60 10.85
CA ALA A 120 24.70 -10.43 10.80
C ALA A 120 24.06 -10.76 12.16
N ARG A 121 23.41 -9.79 12.81
CA ARG A 121 22.74 -9.99 14.12
C ARG A 121 21.21 -10.09 14.02
N ARG A 122 20.62 -10.16 12.82
CA ARG A 122 19.16 -10.17 12.62
C ARG A 122 18.67 -11.42 11.91
N ILE A 123 17.51 -11.91 12.32
CA ILE A 123 16.68 -12.85 11.56
C ILE A 123 15.72 -12.05 10.65
N ALA A 124 15.37 -12.64 9.51
CA ALA A 124 14.42 -12.11 8.52
C ALA A 124 13.09 -11.67 9.18
N GLY A 125 12.46 -10.59 8.67
CA GLY A 125 11.17 -10.08 9.17
C GLY A 125 11.25 -8.74 9.93
N PHE A 126 12.41 -8.36 10.49
CA PHE A 126 12.55 -7.13 11.26
C PHE A 126 12.44 -5.87 10.39
N ASP A 127 13.12 -5.87 9.24
CA ASP A 127 13.13 -4.73 8.33
C ASP A 127 11.71 -4.57 7.71
N GLU A 128 11.04 -5.68 7.39
CA GLU A 128 9.66 -5.72 6.93
C GLU A 128 8.68 -5.18 7.99
N ALA A 129 8.89 -5.51 9.27
CA ALA A 129 8.09 -4.97 10.37
C ALA A 129 8.27 -3.45 10.50
N VAL A 130 9.51 -2.94 10.43
CA VAL A 130 9.81 -1.51 10.42
C VAL A 130 9.12 -0.81 9.25
N ILE A 131 9.23 -1.36 8.04
CA ILE A 131 8.61 -0.81 6.83
C ILE A 131 7.08 -0.82 6.96
N SER A 132 6.49 -1.90 7.48
CA SER A 132 5.04 -2.02 7.71
C SER A 132 4.51 -1.00 8.71
N LEU A 133 5.21 -0.79 9.84
CA LEU A 133 4.84 0.22 10.82
C LEU A 133 4.98 1.64 10.25
N TYR A 134 6.03 1.89 9.47
CA TYR A 134 6.22 3.15 8.77
C TYR A 134 5.10 3.42 7.76
N ALA A 135 4.68 2.40 6.99
CA ALA A 135 3.57 2.45 6.05
C ALA A 135 2.23 2.77 6.73
N LYS A 136 2.02 2.28 7.96
CA LYS A 136 0.85 2.58 8.81
C LYS A 136 0.88 3.99 9.40
N GLY A 137 1.87 4.80 9.04
CA GLY A 137 1.97 6.20 9.42
C GLY A 137 2.67 6.46 10.75
N LEU A 138 3.30 5.45 11.39
CA LEU A 138 4.08 5.70 12.61
C LEU A 138 5.36 6.49 12.28
N THR A 139 5.74 7.41 13.15
CA THR A 139 7.01 8.14 13.12
C THR A 139 8.16 7.21 13.54
N THR A 140 9.41 7.57 13.22
CA THR A 140 10.57 6.78 13.62
C THR A 140 10.69 6.62 15.14
N GLY A 141 10.25 7.62 15.92
CA GLY A 141 10.18 7.55 17.37
C GLY A 141 9.11 6.59 17.88
N GLU A 142 7.92 6.58 17.27
CA GLU A 142 6.86 5.63 17.64
C GLU A 142 7.22 4.20 17.25
N ILE A 143 7.89 3.99 16.11
CA ILE A 143 8.40 2.68 15.70
C ILE A 143 9.46 2.22 16.71
N GLN A 144 10.38 3.09 17.10
CA GLN A 144 11.39 2.77 18.13
C GLN A 144 10.73 2.33 19.43
N ALA A 145 9.75 3.09 19.95
CA ALA A 145 9.05 2.75 21.18
C ALA A 145 8.32 1.42 21.08
N HIS A 146 7.58 1.20 19.98
CA HIS A 146 6.84 -0.04 19.76
C HIS A 146 7.75 -1.27 19.63
N LEU A 147 8.88 -1.14 18.95
CA LEU A 147 9.86 -2.22 18.84
C LEU A 147 10.57 -2.48 20.17
N ALA A 148 10.83 -1.45 20.97
CA ALA A 148 11.40 -1.63 22.30
C ALA A 148 10.45 -2.40 23.24
N GLU A 149 9.14 -2.15 23.15
CA GLU A 149 8.12 -2.90 23.90
C GLU A 149 8.06 -4.37 23.50
N ILE A 150 8.08 -4.67 22.19
CA ILE A 150 7.95 -6.05 21.69
C ILE A 150 9.25 -6.84 21.90
N TYR A 151 10.39 -6.27 21.51
CA TYR A 151 11.67 -6.98 21.45
C TYR A 151 12.51 -6.82 22.72
N GLN A 152 12.04 -6.02 23.69
CA GLN A 152 12.75 -5.70 24.94
C GLN A 152 14.20 -5.25 24.70
N THR A 153 14.42 -4.54 23.59
CA THR A 153 15.75 -4.10 23.15
C THR A 153 15.68 -2.71 22.56
N GLU A 154 16.71 -1.89 22.78
CA GLU A 154 16.78 -0.56 22.21
C GLU A 154 17.15 -0.62 20.73
N VAL A 155 16.20 -0.22 19.88
CA VAL A 155 16.42 -0.01 18.45
C VAL A 155 16.78 1.46 18.24
N SER A 156 17.90 1.78 17.60
CA SER A 156 18.26 3.18 17.34
C SER A 156 17.38 3.82 16.25
N LYS A 157 17.11 5.13 16.36
CA LYS A 157 16.39 5.88 15.32
C LYS A 157 17.14 5.87 13.99
N ASP A 158 18.46 5.95 14.01
CA ASP A 158 19.32 5.91 12.82
C ASP A 158 19.14 4.61 12.05
N LEU A 159 18.96 3.52 12.77
CA LEU A 159 18.72 2.23 12.17
C LEU A 159 17.35 2.16 11.50
N ILE A 160 16.31 2.66 12.14
CA ILE A 160 14.96 2.76 11.55
C ILE A 160 15.01 3.66 10.31
N SER A 161 15.74 4.78 10.36
CA SER A 161 15.93 5.65 9.19
C SER A 161 16.57 4.87 8.05
N ARG A 162 17.71 4.22 8.27
CA ARG A 162 18.42 3.42 7.25
C ARG A 162 17.53 2.37 6.59
N ILE A 163 16.74 1.63 7.37
CA ILE A 163 15.80 0.64 6.83
C ILE A 163 14.75 1.34 5.96
N THR A 164 14.17 2.44 6.45
CA THR A 164 13.17 3.17 5.65
C THR A 164 13.78 3.91 4.46
N ASP A 165 15.09 4.16 4.42
CA ASP A 165 15.73 4.88 3.32
C ASP A 165 15.99 3.97 2.13
N GLN A 166 16.10 2.65 2.32
CA GLN A 166 16.08 1.66 1.23
C GLN A 166 14.83 1.80 0.34
N VAL A 167 13.70 2.19 0.94
CA VAL A 167 12.42 2.43 0.24
C VAL A 167 12.53 3.60 -0.75
N VAL A 168 13.46 4.55 -0.55
CA VAL A 168 13.63 5.70 -1.45
C VAL A 168 14.11 5.27 -2.83
N ASP A 169 15.01 4.31 -2.89
CA ASP A 169 15.53 3.83 -4.18
C ASP A 169 14.48 2.97 -4.89
N GLU A 170 13.74 2.14 -4.16
CA GLU A 170 12.57 1.45 -4.72
C GLU A 170 11.53 2.43 -5.27
N LEU A 171 11.25 3.51 -4.53
CA LEU A 171 10.32 4.55 -4.97
C LEU A 171 10.79 5.18 -6.29
N LYS A 172 12.09 5.51 -6.43
CA LYS A 172 12.63 6.06 -7.68
C LYS A 172 12.49 5.08 -8.84
N ILE A 173 12.81 3.80 -8.61
CA ILE A 173 12.64 2.74 -9.63
C ILE A 173 11.16 2.65 -10.03
N TRP A 174 10.26 2.62 -9.05
CA TRP A 174 8.82 2.54 -9.27
C TRP A 174 8.27 3.77 -10.01
N GLN A 175 8.76 4.97 -9.71
CA GLN A 175 8.40 6.23 -10.40
C GLN A 175 8.87 6.25 -11.86
N ASN A 176 9.96 5.56 -12.20
CA ASN A 176 10.50 5.53 -13.55
C ASN A 176 10.16 4.24 -14.32
N ARG A 177 9.34 3.35 -13.73
CA ARG A 177 9.00 2.06 -14.35
C ARG A 177 8.27 2.26 -15.68
N PRO A 178 8.48 1.38 -16.66
CA PRO A 178 7.68 1.37 -17.89
C PRO A 178 6.20 1.13 -17.57
N LEU A 179 5.33 1.78 -18.33
CA LEU A 179 3.88 1.71 -18.20
C LEU A 179 3.25 1.06 -19.42
N ASP A 180 2.01 0.59 -19.27
CA ASP A 180 1.27 0.02 -20.39
C ASP A 180 1.03 1.06 -21.48
N ARG A 181 0.96 0.60 -22.74
CA ARG A 181 0.81 1.46 -23.90
C ARG A 181 -0.50 2.25 -23.89
N VAL A 182 -1.59 1.62 -23.45
CA VAL A 182 -2.94 2.20 -23.50
C VAL A 182 -3.62 2.03 -22.14
N TYR A 183 -4.13 3.14 -21.61
CA TYR A 183 -5.00 3.14 -20.43
C TYR A 183 -6.40 3.62 -20.83
N PRO A 184 -7.40 2.72 -20.94
CA PRO A 184 -8.76 3.12 -21.28
C PRO A 184 -9.38 4.17 -20.35
N VAL A 185 -9.01 4.15 -19.06
CA VAL A 185 -9.44 5.18 -18.10
C VAL A 185 -8.24 5.61 -17.27
N MET A 186 -8.02 6.93 -17.19
CA MET A 186 -7.07 7.57 -16.30
C MET A 186 -7.82 8.49 -15.34
N LEU A 187 -7.52 8.41 -14.05
CA LEU A 187 -8.12 9.22 -13.00
C LEU A 187 -7.02 10.06 -12.35
N ILE A 188 -7.22 11.38 -12.28
CA ILE A 188 -6.26 12.33 -11.69
C ILE A 188 -6.94 13.03 -10.52
N ASP A 189 -6.34 12.93 -9.35
CA ASP A 189 -6.84 13.52 -8.10
C ASP A 189 -5.66 14.04 -7.27
N ALA A 190 -5.95 14.85 -6.25
CA ALA A 190 -4.97 15.42 -5.35
C ALA A 190 -5.30 15.09 -3.89
N ILE A 191 -4.29 14.68 -3.13
CA ILE A 191 -4.35 14.67 -1.68
C ILE A 191 -3.49 15.78 -1.09
N HIS A 192 -4.06 16.58 -0.23
CA HIS A 192 -3.32 17.61 0.49
C HIS A 192 -2.65 17.04 1.73
N VAL A 193 -1.34 17.23 1.84
CA VAL A 193 -0.54 16.81 3.00
C VAL A 193 0.26 17.98 3.57
N LYS A 194 0.48 17.98 4.88
CA LYS A 194 1.28 18.99 5.56
C LYS A 194 2.76 18.63 5.46
N ILE A 195 3.56 19.49 4.82
CA ILE A 195 5.02 19.31 4.64
C ILE A 195 5.74 20.50 5.25
N ARG A 196 6.84 20.25 5.97
CA ARG A 196 7.69 21.26 6.59
C ARG A 196 8.92 21.53 5.73
N GLU A 197 8.95 22.67 5.08
CA GLU A 197 10.13 23.21 4.38
C GLU A 197 10.35 24.64 4.88
N GLY A 198 11.11 24.76 5.97
CA GLY A 198 11.12 25.97 6.80
C GLY A 198 9.82 26.12 7.61
N GLN A 199 8.70 26.39 6.94
CA GLN A 199 7.36 26.46 7.52
C GLN A 199 6.50 25.27 7.12
N VAL A 200 5.51 24.93 7.96
CA VAL A 200 4.55 23.85 7.66
C VAL A 200 3.50 24.40 6.69
N THR A 201 3.48 23.89 5.47
CA THR A 201 2.51 24.27 4.44
C THR A 201 1.71 23.06 4.00
N ASN A 202 0.48 23.31 3.52
CA ASN A 202 -0.35 22.27 2.94
C ASN A 202 -0.04 22.16 1.45
N ARG A 203 0.51 21.03 1.02
CA ARG A 203 0.97 20.79 -0.36
C ARG A 203 0.07 19.73 -1.01
N PRO A 204 -0.46 19.96 -2.21
CA PRO A 204 -1.15 18.91 -2.94
C PRO A 204 -0.14 17.86 -3.42
N ILE A 205 -0.49 16.59 -3.31
CA ILE A 205 0.19 15.49 -3.99
C ILE A 205 -0.79 14.95 -5.01
N TYR A 206 -0.43 15.09 -6.28
CA TYR A 206 -1.19 14.58 -7.39
C TYR A 206 -0.96 13.08 -7.52
N VAL A 207 -2.06 12.35 -7.68
CA VAL A 207 -2.10 10.91 -7.79
C VAL A 207 -2.76 10.59 -9.13
N VAL A 208 -2.05 9.86 -9.99
CA VAL A 208 -2.61 9.39 -11.26
C VAL A 208 -2.85 7.89 -11.14
N VAL A 209 -4.10 7.47 -11.37
CA VAL A 209 -4.52 6.07 -11.35
C VAL A 209 -5.02 5.68 -12.74
N GLY A 210 -4.42 4.66 -13.34
CA GLY A 210 -4.86 4.09 -14.61
C GLY A 210 -5.68 2.82 -14.39
N ILE A 211 -6.62 2.54 -15.30
CA ILE A 211 -7.20 1.21 -15.50
C ILE A 211 -6.67 0.72 -16.84
N ASN A 212 -5.94 -0.40 -16.85
CA ASN A 212 -5.41 -0.98 -18.09
C ASN A 212 -6.47 -1.78 -18.85
N CYS A 213 -6.12 -2.28 -20.04
CA CYS A 213 -7.03 -3.06 -20.88
C CYS A 213 -7.53 -4.34 -20.18
N GLN A 214 -6.78 -4.91 -19.24
CA GLN A 214 -7.17 -6.09 -18.46
C GLN A 214 -8.13 -5.76 -17.29
N GLY A 215 -8.35 -4.47 -17.02
CA GLY A 215 -9.23 -3.96 -15.97
C GLY A 215 -8.55 -3.87 -14.61
N GLU A 216 -7.23 -4.00 -14.59
CA GLU A 216 -6.42 -3.81 -13.41
C GLU A 216 -6.18 -2.33 -13.19
N ARG A 217 -6.40 -1.89 -11.95
CA ARG A 217 -6.02 -0.54 -11.56
C ARG A 217 -4.53 -0.50 -11.30
N ASP A 218 -3.89 0.61 -11.58
CA ASP A 218 -2.51 0.86 -11.18
C ASP A 218 -2.34 2.33 -10.82
N VAL A 219 -1.50 2.63 -9.82
CA VAL A 219 -1.10 4.00 -9.53
C VAL A 219 0.12 4.31 -10.41
N LEU A 220 -0.08 5.15 -11.41
CA LEU A 220 0.95 5.44 -12.43
C LEU A 220 2.06 6.32 -11.86
N GLY A 221 1.75 7.17 -10.89
CA GLY A 221 2.74 7.96 -10.17
C GLY A 221 2.16 8.88 -9.10
N LEU A 222 3.09 9.58 -8.44
CA LEU A 222 2.84 10.59 -7.41
C LEU A 222 3.73 11.80 -7.68
N TRP A 223 3.14 12.99 -7.68
CA TRP A 223 3.87 14.25 -7.90
C TRP A 223 3.50 15.28 -6.86
N VAL A 224 4.50 15.93 -6.27
CA VAL A 224 4.23 17.02 -5.33
C VAL A 224 3.93 18.30 -6.11
N GLY A 225 2.79 18.90 -5.80
CA GLY A 225 2.36 20.18 -6.33
C GLY A 225 2.90 21.35 -5.50
N THR A 226 3.20 22.45 -6.18
CA THR A 226 3.73 23.66 -5.54
C THR A 226 2.64 24.53 -4.93
N GLY A 227 1.36 24.20 -5.15
CA GLY A 227 0.20 24.94 -4.62
C GLY A 227 -0.28 26.10 -5.53
N GLY A 228 0.38 26.30 -6.67
CA GLY A 228 -0.01 27.23 -7.74
C GLY A 228 -0.04 26.49 -9.06
N GLU A 229 -1.19 25.92 -9.39
CA GLU A 229 -1.42 25.12 -10.61
C GLU A 229 -1.23 25.95 -11.87
N GLY A 230 -0.14 25.68 -12.59
CA GLY A 230 0.08 26.18 -13.94
C GLY A 230 0.07 25.02 -14.93
N ALA A 231 -0.47 25.25 -16.13
CA ALA A 231 -0.47 24.29 -17.23
C ALA A 231 0.90 23.61 -17.46
N LYS A 232 2.00 24.31 -17.18
CA LYS A 232 3.38 23.77 -17.25
C LYS A 232 3.61 22.56 -16.35
N GLN A 233 3.06 22.55 -15.13
CA GLN A 233 3.23 21.41 -14.23
C GLN A 233 2.50 20.17 -14.77
N TRP A 234 1.27 20.35 -15.24
CA TRP A 234 0.50 19.27 -15.84
C TRP A 234 1.16 18.73 -17.10
N MET A 235 1.65 19.61 -17.98
CA MET A 235 2.42 19.21 -19.14
C MET A 235 3.63 18.35 -18.77
N SER A 236 4.36 18.71 -17.70
CA SER A 236 5.48 17.89 -17.23
C SER A 236 5.03 16.50 -16.77
N VAL A 237 3.97 16.42 -15.95
CA VAL A 237 3.44 15.15 -15.42
C VAL A 237 2.97 14.24 -16.54
N LEU A 238 2.18 14.78 -17.47
CA LEU A 238 1.60 14.00 -18.56
C LEU A 238 2.65 13.59 -19.60
N THR A 239 3.64 14.46 -19.88
CA THR A 239 4.77 14.12 -20.76
C THR A 239 5.65 13.03 -20.15
N GLU A 240 5.87 13.06 -18.83
CA GLU A 240 6.58 11.97 -18.13
C GLU A 240 5.84 10.64 -18.29
N LEU A 241 4.51 10.61 -18.10
CA LEU A 241 3.71 9.40 -18.31
C LEU A 241 3.82 8.88 -19.76
N LYS A 242 3.78 9.79 -20.74
CA LYS A 242 3.96 9.45 -22.16
C LYS A 242 5.35 8.85 -22.43
N ASN A 243 6.40 9.46 -21.87
CA ASN A 243 7.78 8.97 -22.00
C ASN A 243 8.00 7.61 -21.33
N ARG A 244 7.23 7.30 -20.28
CA ARG A 244 7.25 5.98 -19.62
C ARG A 244 6.48 4.90 -20.38
N GLY A 245 5.78 5.24 -21.46
CA GLY A 245 5.15 4.27 -22.36
C GLY A 245 3.68 4.52 -22.66
N VAL A 246 3.01 5.44 -21.96
CA VAL A 246 1.57 5.72 -22.17
C VAL A 246 1.36 6.45 -23.49
N ALA A 247 1.16 5.67 -24.55
CA ALA A 247 0.92 6.18 -25.89
C ALA A 247 -0.49 6.75 -26.05
N ASP A 248 -1.47 6.17 -25.36
CA ASP A 248 -2.86 6.59 -25.51
C ASP A 248 -3.70 6.48 -24.22
N VAL A 249 -4.64 7.43 -24.10
CA VAL A 249 -5.63 7.51 -23.02
C VAL A 249 -6.99 7.79 -23.67
N LEU A 250 -7.98 6.94 -23.39
CA LEU A 250 -9.31 7.13 -23.98
C LEU A 250 -10.14 8.11 -23.19
N ILE A 251 -10.17 7.94 -21.87
CA ILE A 251 -10.94 8.79 -20.95
C ILE A 251 -10.03 9.25 -19.83
N ALA A 252 -9.91 10.56 -19.66
CA ALA A 252 -9.17 11.17 -18.56
C ALA A 252 -10.15 11.90 -17.62
N CYS A 253 -10.39 11.34 -16.44
CA CYS A 253 -11.24 11.96 -15.43
C CYS A 253 -10.40 12.82 -14.48
N CYS A 254 -10.78 14.08 -14.33
CA CYS A 254 -10.05 15.06 -13.51
C CYS A 254 -10.95 15.82 -12.54
N ASP A 255 -10.37 16.30 -11.44
CA ASP A 255 -11.02 17.13 -10.41
C ASP A 255 -10.93 18.63 -10.73
N GLY A 256 -11.55 19.08 -11.84
CA GLY A 256 -11.68 20.52 -12.15
C GLY A 256 -10.38 21.36 -12.08
N LEU A 257 -9.21 20.72 -12.21
CA LEU A 257 -7.90 21.34 -11.97
C LEU A 257 -7.56 22.27 -13.13
N LYS A 258 -7.10 23.48 -12.81
CA LYS A 258 -6.85 24.50 -13.84
C LYS A 258 -5.70 24.08 -14.76
N GLY A 259 -5.90 24.21 -16.07
CA GLY A 259 -4.87 23.90 -17.07
C GLY A 259 -4.66 22.41 -17.34
N LEU A 260 -5.33 21.52 -16.61
CA LEU A 260 -5.22 20.08 -16.80
C LEU A 260 -5.96 19.60 -18.06
N PRO A 261 -7.21 20.00 -18.34
CA PRO A 261 -7.88 19.65 -19.60
C PRO A 261 -7.07 20.04 -20.84
N GLU A 262 -6.50 21.23 -20.86
CA GLU A 262 -5.69 21.73 -21.96
C GLU A 262 -4.41 20.90 -22.12
N ALA A 263 -3.73 20.58 -21.01
CA ALA A 263 -2.54 19.74 -21.03
C ALA A 263 -2.84 18.29 -21.49
N ILE A 264 -3.99 17.72 -21.11
CA ILE A 264 -4.42 16.40 -21.58
C ILE A 264 -4.61 16.42 -23.10
N ASN A 265 -5.33 17.42 -23.61
CA ASN A 265 -5.58 17.55 -25.04
C ASN A 265 -4.31 17.83 -25.85
N GLU A 266 -3.28 18.44 -25.24
CA GLU A 266 -1.98 18.61 -25.90
C GLU A 266 -1.19 17.29 -25.96
N VAL A 267 -1.19 16.51 -24.88
CA VAL A 267 -0.41 15.25 -24.79
C VAL A 267 -1.09 14.08 -25.51
N TRP A 268 -2.42 13.96 -25.37
CA TRP A 268 -3.29 12.96 -25.99
C TRP A 268 -4.53 13.65 -26.61
N PRO A 269 -4.42 14.19 -27.84
CA PRO A 269 -5.49 14.97 -28.48
C PRO A 269 -6.81 14.24 -28.72
N LEU A 270 -6.79 12.91 -28.69
CA LEU A 270 -7.98 12.08 -28.88
C LEU A 270 -8.63 11.66 -27.55
N ALA A 271 -8.06 12.05 -26.40
CA ALA A 271 -8.62 11.71 -25.09
C ALA A 271 -9.93 12.45 -24.85
N THR A 272 -10.94 11.74 -24.34
CA THR A 272 -12.13 12.36 -23.80
C THR A 272 -11.82 12.85 -22.39
N VAL A 273 -11.70 14.17 -22.23
CA VAL A 273 -11.54 14.79 -20.91
C VAL A 273 -12.91 14.84 -20.22
N GLN A 274 -12.96 14.32 -19.01
CA GLN A 274 -14.17 14.25 -18.20
C GLN A 274 -13.95 14.91 -16.84
N GLU A 275 -14.80 15.86 -16.48
CA GLU A 275 -14.83 16.37 -15.12
C GLU A 275 -15.52 15.39 -14.18
N CYS A 276 -14.89 15.10 -13.05
CA CYS A 276 -15.40 14.12 -12.13
C CYS A 276 -16.71 14.57 -11.46
N VAL A 277 -17.80 13.83 -11.72
CA VAL A 277 -19.14 14.09 -11.16
C VAL A 277 -19.11 14.20 -9.62
N VAL A 278 -18.39 13.31 -8.94
CA VAL A 278 -18.34 13.30 -7.48
C VAL A 278 -17.66 14.55 -6.94
N HIS A 279 -16.59 15.01 -7.60
CA HIS A 279 -15.92 16.24 -7.25
C HIS A 279 -16.78 17.47 -7.54
N LEU A 280 -17.47 17.50 -8.68
CA LEU A 280 -18.40 18.59 -9.05
C LEU A 280 -19.56 18.71 -8.05
N VAL A 281 -20.14 17.58 -7.63
CA VAL A 281 -21.17 17.54 -6.57
C VAL A 281 -20.59 18.03 -5.24
N ARG A 282 -19.41 17.56 -4.82
CA ARG A 282 -18.77 18.02 -3.57
C ARG A 282 -18.45 19.52 -3.61
N ALA A 283 -17.96 20.02 -4.74
CA ALA A 283 -17.69 21.42 -4.96
C ALA A 283 -18.95 22.27 -4.81
N SER A 284 -20.09 21.77 -5.31
CA SER A 284 -21.41 22.41 -5.14
C SER A 284 -21.79 22.57 -3.68
N LEU A 285 -21.55 21.55 -2.84
CA LEU A 285 -21.91 21.58 -1.42
C LEU A 285 -21.15 22.64 -0.61
N ARG A 286 -19.99 23.13 -1.09
CA ARG A 286 -19.24 24.22 -0.43
C ARG A 286 -20.01 25.55 -0.43
N TYR A 287 -20.91 25.75 -1.39
CA TYR A 287 -21.72 26.96 -1.51
C TYR A 287 -23.09 26.85 -0.81
N ALA A 288 -23.46 25.64 -0.38
CA ALA A 288 -24.77 25.35 0.18
C ALA A 288 -24.74 25.21 1.70
N ALA A 289 -25.82 25.66 2.35
CA ALA A 289 -26.02 25.38 3.76
C ALA A 289 -26.20 23.88 4.00
N ARG A 290 -25.64 23.37 5.11
CA ARG A 290 -25.62 21.93 5.45
C ARG A 290 -27.02 21.30 5.49
N SER A 291 -28.03 22.08 5.88
CA SER A 291 -29.44 21.64 5.89
C SER A 291 -29.99 21.27 4.51
N HIS A 292 -29.47 21.85 3.42
CA HIS A 292 -29.92 21.56 2.06
C HIS A 292 -29.08 20.50 1.35
N TRP A 293 -27.99 20.02 1.93
CA TRP A 293 -27.07 19.10 1.26
C TRP A 293 -27.77 17.83 0.74
N GLY A 294 -28.68 17.25 1.53
CA GLY A 294 -29.44 16.07 1.11
C GLY A 294 -30.33 16.33 -0.10
N ALA A 295 -31.06 17.46 -0.10
CA ALA A 295 -31.95 17.84 -1.20
C ALA A 295 -31.18 18.19 -2.48
N ILE A 296 -30.09 18.96 -2.35
CA ILE A 296 -29.21 19.32 -3.48
C ILE A 296 -28.57 18.07 -4.09
N THR A 297 -28.03 17.17 -3.26
CA THR A 297 -27.40 15.93 -3.76
C THR A 297 -28.41 15.04 -4.48
N LYS A 298 -29.65 14.96 -3.97
CA LYS A 298 -30.73 14.21 -4.61
C LYS A 298 -31.12 14.80 -5.96
N ALA A 299 -31.19 16.12 -6.06
CA ALA A 299 -31.52 16.81 -7.31
C ALA A 299 -30.37 16.71 -8.32
N LEU A 300 -29.11 16.95 -7.92
CA LEU A 300 -27.96 16.78 -8.81
C LEU A 300 -27.79 15.32 -9.29
N ARG A 301 -28.25 14.34 -8.50
CA ARG A 301 -28.29 12.94 -8.95
C ARG A 301 -29.11 12.76 -10.22
N THR A 302 -30.26 13.42 -10.36
CA THR A 302 -31.09 13.25 -11.55
C THR A 302 -30.39 13.76 -12.81
N VAL A 303 -29.52 14.77 -12.68
CA VAL A 303 -28.70 15.32 -13.76
C VAL A 303 -27.71 14.28 -14.27
N TYR A 304 -26.83 13.76 -13.41
CA TYR A 304 -25.76 12.84 -13.86
C TYR A 304 -26.23 11.40 -14.10
N THR A 305 -27.45 11.03 -13.70
CA THR A 305 -28.07 9.74 -14.07
C THR A 305 -29.02 9.84 -15.25
N ALA A 306 -29.15 11.01 -15.89
CA ALA A 306 -30.03 11.20 -17.03
C ALA A 306 -29.61 10.32 -18.23
N PRO A 307 -30.54 9.85 -19.07
CA PRO A 307 -30.23 8.96 -20.18
C PRO A 307 -29.46 9.64 -21.31
N THR A 308 -29.68 10.94 -21.55
CA THR A 308 -29.04 11.72 -22.61
C THR A 308 -28.57 13.08 -22.10
N VAL A 309 -27.82 13.82 -22.92
CA VAL A 309 -27.34 15.17 -22.59
C VAL A 309 -28.51 16.14 -22.49
N GLU A 310 -29.51 16.03 -23.36
CA GLU A 310 -30.71 16.86 -23.36
C GLU A 310 -31.52 16.62 -22.08
N ALA A 311 -31.72 15.35 -21.72
CA ALA A 311 -32.40 15.03 -20.47
C ALA A 311 -31.61 15.53 -19.25
N ALA A 312 -30.27 15.50 -19.28
CA ALA A 312 -29.45 16.09 -18.21
C ALA A 312 -29.62 17.61 -18.12
N GLN A 313 -29.70 18.29 -19.27
CA GLN A 313 -29.95 19.73 -19.36
C GLN A 313 -31.31 20.08 -18.75
N ASP A 314 -32.38 19.36 -19.11
CA ASP A 314 -33.72 19.57 -18.54
C ASP A 314 -33.71 19.42 -17.02
N ARG A 315 -33.05 18.38 -16.49
CA ARG A 315 -32.89 18.17 -15.04
C ARG A 315 -32.08 19.27 -14.37
N PHE A 316 -31.10 19.83 -15.06
CA PHE A 316 -30.29 20.91 -14.53
C PHE A 316 -31.06 22.25 -14.55
N ASP A 317 -31.90 22.48 -15.54
CA ASP A 317 -32.79 23.65 -15.58
C ASP A 317 -33.87 23.57 -14.48
N GLU A 318 -34.43 22.37 -14.20
CA GLU A 318 -35.29 22.12 -13.02
C GLU A 318 -34.55 22.45 -11.70
N PHE A 319 -33.27 22.05 -11.61
CA PHE A 319 -32.42 22.37 -10.47
C PHE A 319 -32.20 23.88 -10.32
N GLU A 320 -31.95 24.59 -11.43
CA GLU A 320 -31.75 26.04 -11.44
C GLU A 320 -33.01 26.80 -11.02
N GLN A 321 -34.19 26.38 -11.47
CA GLN A 321 -35.45 26.98 -11.02
C GLN A 321 -35.63 26.88 -9.50
N THR A 322 -35.25 25.74 -8.93
CA THR A 322 -35.41 25.47 -7.49
C THR A 322 -34.33 26.15 -6.64
N TRP A 323 -33.07 26.11 -7.07
CA TRP A 323 -31.91 26.48 -6.25
C TRP A 323 -31.14 27.69 -6.76
N GLY A 324 -31.33 28.10 -8.02
CA GLY A 324 -30.52 29.11 -8.69
C GLY A 324 -30.58 30.49 -8.03
N ALA A 325 -31.75 30.91 -7.54
CA ALA A 325 -31.89 32.16 -6.81
C ALA A 325 -31.12 32.16 -5.48
N LYS A 326 -31.09 31.02 -4.78
CA LYS A 326 -30.46 30.87 -3.46
C LYS A 326 -28.97 30.58 -3.55
N TYR A 327 -28.56 29.79 -4.54
CA TYR A 327 -27.21 29.29 -4.74
C TYR A 327 -26.71 29.51 -6.18
N PRO A 328 -26.64 30.77 -6.65
CA PRO A 328 -26.23 31.08 -8.03
C PRO A 328 -24.79 30.66 -8.35
N ALA A 329 -23.94 30.52 -7.32
CA ALA A 329 -22.59 29.99 -7.48
C ALA A 329 -22.55 28.53 -7.94
N ILE A 330 -23.51 27.70 -7.52
CA ILE A 330 -23.61 26.31 -7.97
C ILE A 330 -23.98 26.28 -9.46
N ILE A 331 -24.88 27.15 -9.88
CA ILE A 331 -25.29 27.23 -11.29
C ILE A 331 -24.10 27.61 -12.17
N ARG A 332 -23.36 28.65 -11.79
CA ARG A 332 -22.16 29.06 -12.52
C ARG A 332 -21.11 27.94 -12.60
N LEU A 333 -20.89 27.22 -11.49
CA LEU A 333 -19.95 26.10 -11.44
C LEU A 333 -20.34 25.01 -12.45
N TRP A 334 -21.59 24.59 -12.48
CA TRP A 334 -22.04 23.53 -13.40
C TRP A 334 -22.05 24.00 -14.86
N ARG A 335 -22.49 25.24 -15.13
CA ARG A 335 -22.47 25.79 -16.49
C ARG A 335 -21.06 25.94 -17.05
N SER A 336 -20.08 26.37 -16.23
CA SER A 336 -18.68 26.43 -16.68
C SER A 336 -18.04 25.07 -16.91
N SER A 337 -18.57 24.03 -16.25
CA SER A 337 -18.07 22.66 -16.28
C SER A 337 -18.79 21.79 -17.29
N TRP A 338 -19.85 22.29 -17.94
CA TRP A 338 -20.84 21.46 -18.65
C TRP A 338 -20.23 20.66 -19.81
N GLU A 339 -19.37 21.28 -20.61
CA GLU A 339 -18.68 20.63 -21.73
C GLU A 339 -17.76 19.49 -21.29
N GLN A 340 -17.13 19.62 -20.12
CA GLN A 340 -16.27 18.58 -19.55
C GLN A 340 -17.07 17.59 -18.70
N PHE A 341 -18.26 17.98 -18.22
CA PHE A 341 -19.14 17.14 -17.42
C PHE A 341 -19.96 16.16 -18.27
N THR A 342 -20.48 16.57 -19.42
CA THR A 342 -21.40 15.76 -20.23
C THR A 342 -20.84 14.58 -21.04
N PRO A 343 -19.54 14.51 -21.42
CA PRO A 343 -19.05 13.46 -22.32
C PRO A 343 -19.36 12.03 -21.85
N PHE A 344 -19.33 11.76 -20.55
CA PHE A 344 -19.65 10.41 -20.05
C PHE A 344 -21.09 9.96 -20.35
N LEU A 345 -22.03 10.90 -20.56
CA LEU A 345 -23.42 10.57 -20.88
C LEU A 345 -23.55 9.91 -22.27
N ALA A 346 -22.55 10.04 -23.15
CA ALA A 346 -22.54 9.29 -24.41
C ALA A 346 -22.40 7.77 -24.20
N PHE A 347 -21.84 7.32 -23.07
CA PHE A 347 -21.61 5.91 -22.82
C PHE A 347 -22.82 5.22 -22.17
N PRO A 348 -22.97 3.89 -22.32
CA PRO A 348 -23.96 3.11 -21.58
C PRO A 348 -23.75 3.14 -20.05
N PRO A 349 -24.80 2.89 -19.24
CA PRO A 349 -24.74 2.95 -17.78
C PRO A 349 -23.58 2.20 -17.12
N ASP A 350 -23.19 1.04 -17.66
CA ASP A 350 -22.09 0.22 -17.15
C ASP A 350 -20.73 0.93 -17.23
N ILE A 351 -20.51 1.71 -18.30
CA ILE A 351 -19.33 2.56 -18.48
C ILE A 351 -19.42 3.81 -17.62
N ARG A 352 -20.59 4.46 -17.60
CA ARG A 352 -20.81 5.67 -16.78
C ARG A 352 -20.41 5.39 -15.34
N LYS A 353 -20.86 4.26 -14.79
CA LYS A 353 -20.53 3.86 -13.42
C LYS A 353 -19.02 3.74 -13.20
N ILE A 354 -18.25 3.28 -14.17
CA ILE A 354 -16.78 3.22 -14.02
C ILE A 354 -16.18 4.63 -14.05
N ILE A 355 -16.66 5.51 -14.93
CA ILE A 355 -16.16 6.87 -15.12
C ILE A 355 -16.49 7.78 -13.92
N TYR A 356 -17.75 7.79 -13.46
CA TYR A 356 -18.19 8.68 -12.39
C TYR A 356 -18.02 8.08 -10.99
N THR A 357 -17.82 6.75 -10.82
CA THR A 357 -17.51 6.21 -9.50
C THR A 357 -16.04 6.41 -9.18
N THR A 358 -15.77 7.35 -8.30
CA THR A 358 -14.43 7.63 -7.76
C THR A 358 -13.96 6.58 -6.75
N ASN A 359 -14.70 5.50 -6.53
CA ASN A 359 -14.41 4.49 -5.51
C ASN A 359 -12.94 4.02 -5.51
N ALA A 360 -12.34 3.88 -6.70
CA ALA A 360 -10.94 3.51 -6.86
C ALA A 360 -9.99 4.53 -6.20
N VAL A 361 -10.10 5.80 -6.58
CA VAL A 361 -9.23 6.87 -6.11
C VAL A 361 -9.62 7.31 -4.69
N GLU A 362 -10.90 7.29 -4.33
CA GLU A 362 -11.36 7.61 -2.99
C GLU A 362 -10.93 6.58 -1.96
N SER A 363 -10.98 5.28 -2.29
CA SER A 363 -10.46 4.23 -1.42
C SER A 363 -8.96 4.41 -1.20
N LEU A 364 -8.21 4.78 -2.24
CA LEU A 364 -6.78 5.09 -2.13
C LEU A 364 -6.54 6.34 -1.27
N ASN A 365 -7.25 7.44 -1.55
CA ASN A 365 -7.15 8.69 -0.81
C ASN A 365 -7.58 8.54 0.65
N ALA A 366 -8.54 7.67 0.97
CA ALA A 366 -8.89 7.35 2.35
C ALA A 366 -7.71 6.69 3.09
N ARG A 367 -7.01 5.74 2.46
CA ARG A 367 -5.81 5.10 3.02
C ARG A 367 -4.68 6.10 3.20
N PHE A 368 -4.45 6.96 2.21
CA PHE A 368 -3.48 8.04 2.32
C PHE A 368 -3.81 8.97 3.50
N ARG A 369 -5.06 9.42 3.64
CA ARG A 369 -5.50 10.23 4.79
C ARG A 369 -5.28 9.51 6.12
N GLN A 370 -5.53 8.20 6.18
CA GLN A 370 -5.29 7.42 7.40
C GLN A 370 -3.80 7.41 7.79
N ALA A 371 -2.92 7.17 6.82
CA ALA A 371 -1.47 7.14 7.04
C ALA A 371 -0.88 8.53 7.35
N THR A 372 -1.40 9.59 6.73
CA THR A 372 -0.89 10.97 6.92
C THR A 372 -1.42 11.62 8.19
N ARG A 373 -2.67 11.34 8.59
CA ARG A 373 -3.29 11.95 9.79
C ARG A 373 -2.53 11.64 11.08
N ARG A 374 -1.94 10.45 11.22
CA ARG A 374 -1.18 10.06 12.43
C ARG A 374 0.08 10.90 12.63
N ARG A 375 0.74 11.34 11.55
CA ARG A 375 2.03 12.06 11.62
C ARG A 375 1.91 13.55 11.91
N GLY A 376 0.76 14.16 11.67
CA GLY A 376 0.56 15.60 11.75
C GLY A 376 1.20 16.38 10.59
N HIS A 377 2.52 16.26 10.38
CA HIS A 377 3.26 16.83 9.25
C HIS A 377 4.47 15.96 8.85
N PHE A 378 4.93 16.13 7.61
CA PHE A 378 6.14 15.49 7.10
C PHE A 378 7.34 16.43 7.15
N PRO A 379 8.56 15.92 7.41
CA PRO A 379 9.77 16.73 7.44
C PRO A 379 10.31 17.13 6.05
N SER A 380 9.85 16.45 4.99
CA SER A 380 10.24 16.74 3.60
C SER A 380 9.24 16.14 2.61
N GLU A 381 9.28 16.58 1.36
CA GLU A 381 8.52 15.99 0.26
C GLU A 381 8.82 14.50 0.07
N GLN A 382 10.11 14.12 0.13
CA GLN A 382 10.52 12.72 0.01
C GLN A 382 9.94 11.84 1.12
N ALA A 383 9.85 12.34 2.36
CA ALA A 383 9.25 11.60 3.46
C ALA A 383 7.74 11.39 3.26
N ALA A 384 7.05 12.37 2.66
CA ALA A 384 5.64 12.24 2.30
C ALA A 384 5.45 11.19 1.20
N LEU A 385 6.20 11.29 0.10
CA LEU A 385 6.14 10.35 -1.02
C LEU A 385 6.48 8.92 -0.58
N LYS A 386 7.47 8.75 0.31
CA LYS A 386 7.85 7.45 0.88
C LYS A 386 6.67 6.77 1.57
N VAL A 387 5.92 7.48 2.42
CA VAL A 387 4.74 6.92 3.09
C VAL A 387 3.63 6.58 2.10
N LEU A 388 3.34 7.49 1.17
CA LEU A 388 2.29 7.25 0.17
C LEU A 388 2.62 6.04 -0.72
N TYR A 389 3.87 5.91 -1.15
CA TYR A 389 4.36 4.75 -1.89
C TYR A 389 4.20 3.44 -1.11
N LEU A 390 4.58 3.42 0.17
CA LEU A 390 4.39 2.24 1.00
C LEU A 390 2.90 1.90 1.19
N VAL A 391 2.05 2.91 1.33
CA VAL A 391 0.59 2.70 1.33
C VAL A 391 0.13 2.09 0.01
N ILE A 392 0.64 2.55 -1.14
CA ILE A 392 0.33 1.95 -2.45
C ILE A 392 0.77 0.49 -2.50
N ARG A 393 1.94 0.14 -1.96
CA ARG A 393 2.53 -1.21 -2.01
C ARG A 393 1.95 -2.19 -1.01
N THR A 394 1.30 -1.71 0.05
CA THR A 394 0.77 -2.56 1.12
C THR A 394 -0.38 -3.42 0.58
N PRO A 395 -0.23 -4.77 0.57
CA PRO A 395 -1.27 -5.69 0.11
C PRO A 395 -2.56 -5.52 0.91
N GLN A 396 -3.71 -5.73 0.25
CA GLN A 396 -4.99 -5.77 0.94
C GLN A 396 -5.46 -7.22 1.08
N ARG A 397 -5.97 -7.57 2.27
CA ARG A 397 -6.67 -8.84 2.47
C ARG A 397 -7.77 -8.99 1.41
N ASN A 398 -7.86 -10.17 0.80
CA ASN A 398 -8.85 -10.54 -0.21
C ASN A 398 -8.75 -9.78 -1.54
N ARG A 399 -7.58 -9.22 -1.89
CA ARG A 399 -7.32 -8.66 -3.23
C ARG A 399 -6.10 -9.30 -3.86
N SER A 400 -6.24 -9.76 -5.10
CA SER A 400 -5.14 -10.28 -5.91
C SER A 400 -4.21 -9.20 -6.46
N ASN A 401 -4.69 -7.96 -6.57
CA ASN A 401 -3.89 -6.78 -6.92
C ASN A 401 -4.04 -5.71 -5.83
N VAL A 402 -2.94 -5.04 -5.48
CA VAL A 402 -2.81 -4.06 -4.39
C VAL A 402 -3.74 -2.84 -4.56
N THR A 403 -4.00 -2.46 -5.80
CA THR A 403 -4.92 -1.39 -6.25
C THR A 403 -6.29 -1.94 -6.66
N GLY A 404 -6.38 -3.26 -6.90
CA GLY A 404 -7.58 -4.03 -7.19
C GLY A 404 -8.04 -3.97 -8.66
N ARG A 405 -9.13 -4.67 -8.97
CA ARG A 405 -9.69 -4.82 -10.32
C ARG A 405 -11.05 -4.15 -10.45
N THR A 406 -11.40 -3.70 -11.65
CA THR A 406 -12.73 -3.17 -11.97
C THR A 406 -13.70 -4.31 -12.29
N HIS A 407 -14.81 -4.37 -11.56
CA HIS A 407 -15.84 -5.38 -11.78
C HIS A 407 -16.61 -5.10 -13.08
N GLY A 408 -17.02 -6.15 -13.82
CA GLY A 408 -17.69 -5.99 -15.11
C GLY A 408 -16.81 -5.48 -16.26
N TRP A 409 -15.48 -5.44 -16.07
CA TRP A 409 -14.58 -4.76 -17.02
C TRP A 409 -14.60 -5.33 -18.44
N LYS A 410 -14.81 -6.64 -18.63
CA LYS A 410 -14.87 -7.23 -19.98
C LYS A 410 -15.99 -6.63 -20.84
N GLN A 411 -17.18 -6.46 -20.26
CA GLN A 411 -18.32 -5.85 -20.95
C GLN A 411 -18.06 -4.36 -21.20
N ALA A 412 -17.44 -3.69 -20.23
CA ALA A 412 -17.03 -2.31 -20.37
C ALA A 412 -16.01 -2.12 -21.50
N LEU A 413 -14.99 -2.97 -21.56
CA LEU A 413 -13.95 -2.92 -22.58
C LEU A 413 -14.55 -3.15 -23.98
N ASN A 414 -15.45 -4.12 -24.15
CA ASN A 414 -16.13 -4.33 -25.43
C ASN A 414 -16.91 -3.08 -25.88
N THR A 415 -17.52 -2.37 -24.94
CA THR A 415 -18.21 -1.11 -25.24
C THR A 415 -17.22 -0.03 -25.64
N LEU A 416 -16.11 0.13 -24.89
CA LEU A 416 -15.07 1.08 -25.24
C LEU A 416 -14.45 0.80 -26.60
N VAL A 417 -14.29 -0.47 -27.00
CA VAL A 417 -13.83 -0.85 -28.35
C VAL A 417 -14.82 -0.37 -29.42
N MET A 418 -16.13 -0.42 -29.18
CA MET A 418 -17.11 0.12 -30.13
C MET A 418 -17.05 1.65 -30.25
N PHE A 419 -16.75 2.36 -29.16
CA PHE A 419 -16.67 3.83 -29.15
C PHE A 419 -15.33 4.38 -29.66
N TYR A 420 -14.23 3.67 -29.40
CA TYR A 420 -12.86 4.15 -29.65
C TYR A 420 -12.12 3.36 -30.74
N GLY A 421 -12.73 2.29 -31.26
CA GLY A 421 -12.24 1.54 -32.42
C GLY A 421 -10.85 0.94 -32.21
N ASP A 422 -9.98 1.20 -33.18
CA ASP A 422 -8.61 0.70 -33.31
C ASP A 422 -7.63 1.22 -32.25
N ARG A 423 -8.05 2.20 -31.44
CA ARG A 423 -7.24 2.73 -30.32
C ARG A 423 -7.03 1.72 -29.19
N ILE A 424 -7.86 0.68 -29.11
CA ILE A 424 -7.67 -0.44 -28.17
C ILE A 424 -7.13 -1.65 -28.93
N SER A 425 -5.82 -1.92 -28.80
CA SER A 425 -5.25 -3.16 -29.31
C SER A 425 -5.54 -4.31 -28.35
N LEU A 426 -6.46 -5.19 -28.74
CA LEU A 426 -6.74 -6.47 -28.06
C LEU A 426 -5.70 -7.51 -28.52
N ASN A 427 -4.43 -7.32 -28.17
CA ASN A 427 -3.40 -8.34 -28.39
C ASN A 427 -3.31 -9.30 -27.21
#